data_AF-A0A732JMZ6-F1
#
_entry.id   AF-A0A732JMZ6-F1
#
_cell.length_a   1.000
_cell.length_b   1.000
_cell.length_c   1.000
_cell.angle_alpha   90.00
_cell.angle_beta   90.00
_cell.angle_gamma   90.00
#
_symmetry.space_group_name_H-M   'P 1'
#
loop_
_entity.id
_entity.type
_entity.pdbx_description
1 polymer ?
#
loop_
_entity_poly.entity_id
_entity_poly.type
_entity_poly.pdbx_seq_one_letter_code
_entity_poly.pdbx_strand_id
1 'polypeptide(L)'
;MLFSFRTLLFITSLFVSAGTWSSCIKVTDKSALSDAAIKAGYTAQNWIGATDTNTGNIGLPTVISVSNSETFQPSGTLLASGIGNFLTAATGTPYSSKQVLYRCDSADAGKLYEMYSTNGDSAFAGAFFTPEVEGAYYDVERNVAVRMTNLSTGEYYSRFWKERQLTADSWFQDD
;
A
#
# COMPACT_ATOMS: atom_id res chain seq x y z
N MET A 1 -60.31 17.12 -26.08
CA MET A 1 -59.02 17.65 -25.58
C MET A 1 -58.01 16.52 -25.57
N LEU A 2 -57.22 16.38 -26.64
CA LEU A 2 -56.05 15.51 -26.67
C LEU A 2 -54.90 16.28 -26.01
N PHE A 3 -54.38 15.80 -24.89
CA PHE A 3 -53.05 16.19 -24.42
C PHE A 3 -52.07 15.04 -24.67
N SER A 4 -51.01 15.39 -25.38
CA SER A 4 -50.06 14.52 -26.07
C SER A 4 -49.18 13.73 -25.11
N PHE A 5 -49.24 12.40 -25.20
CA PHE A 5 -48.39 11.42 -24.51
C PHE A 5 -47.03 11.24 -25.21
N ARG A 6 -46.40 12.34 -25.64
CA ARG A 6 -45.09 12.33 -26.30
C ARG A 6 -44.31 13.53 -25.79
N THR A 7 -43.08 13.29 -25.34
CA THR A 7 -42.10 14.25 -24.78
C THR A 7 -42.01 14.29 -23.25
N LEU A 8 -41.68 13.17 -22.61
CA LEU A 8 -40.94 13.20 -21.34
C LEU A 8 -40.06 11.94 -21.15
N LEU A 9 -39.34 11.57 -22.20
CA LEU A 9 -38.17 10.71 -22.16
C LEU A 9 -37.03 11.56 -22.73
N PHE A 10 -35.85 11.53 -22.10
CA PHE A 10 -34.61 12.28 -22.42
C PHE A 10 -34.26 13.51 -21.56
N ILE A 11 -34.25 13.44 -20.22
CA ILE A 11 -33.29 14.23 -19.41
C ILE A 11 -32.90 13.47 -18.12
N THR A 12 -32.25 12.31 -18.22
CA THR A 12 -31.65 11.63 -17.06
C THR A 12 -30.29 11.00 -17.34
N SER A 13 -29.62 11.37 -18.44
CA SER A 13 -28.41 10.68 -18.90
C SER A 13 -27.20 11.60 -19.13
N LEU A 14 -26.92 12.55 -18.23
CA LEU A 14 -25.69 13.36 -18.28
C LEU A 14 -25.30 13.97 -16.91
N PHE A 15 -25.31 13.16 -15.86
CA PHE A 15 -24.47 13.41 -14.68
C PHE A 15 -23.73 12.12 -14.34
N VAL A 16 -22.99 11.58 -15.32
CA VAL A 16 -21.80 10.82 -14.97
C VAL A 16 -20.83 11.89 -14.47
N SER A 17 -20.76 12.07 -13.16
CA SER A 17 -19.65 12.78 -12.54
C SER A 17 -18.40 12.11 -13.08
N ALA A 18 -17.70 12.75 -14.01
CA ALA A 18 -16.34 12.38 -14.31
C ALA A 18 -15.62 12.57 -12.97
N GLY A 19 -15.36 11.46 -12.27
CA GLY A 19 -14.61 11.52 -11.02
C GLY A 19 -13.34 12.29 -11.34
N THR A 20 -13.13 13.41 -10.65
CA THR A 20 -11.90 14.19 -10.81
C THR A 20 -10.77 13.29 -10.36
N TRP A 21 -10.07 12.69 -11.33
CA TRP A 21 -8.85 11.95 -11.04
C TRP A 21 -7.84 12.94 -10.47
N SER A 22 -7.16 12.53 -9.40
CA SER A 22 -6.09 13.34 -8.82
C SER A 22 -5.01 13.60 -9.89
N SER A 23 -4.63 14.86 -10.05
CA SER A 23 -3.62 15.31 -10.98
C SER A 23 -2.24 15.18 -10.33
N CYS A 24 -1.67 13.99 -10.43
CA CYS A 24 -0.35 13.66 -9.88
C CYS A 24 0.64 13.24 -10.97
N ILE A 25 1.89 13.69 -10.83
CA ILE A 25 3.02 13.20 -11.61
C ILE A 25 3.96 12.37 -10.74
N LYS A 26 4.50 11.30 -11.31
CA LYS A 26 5.59 10.53 -10.70
C LYS A 26 6.87 11.37 -10.76
N VAL A 27 7.54 11.51 -9.63
CA VAL A 27 8.80 12.24 -9.52
C VAL A 27 9.96 11.25 -9.65
N THR A 28 10.76 11.38 -10.72
CA THR A 28 11.88 10.48 -11.01
C THR A 28 13.25 11.12 -10.79
N ASP A 29 13.31 12.45 -10.73
CA ASP A 29 14.56 13.19 -10.58
C ASP A 29 14.29 14.61 -10.03
N LYS A 30 15.38 15.28 -9.62
CA LYS A 30 15.31 16.58 -8.92
C LYS A 30 14.75 17.71 -9.78
N SER A 31 14.73 17.60 -11.11
CA SER A 31 14.19 18.66 -11.97
C SER A 31 12.67 18.84 -11.84
N ALA A 32 11.98 17.84 -11.26
CA ALA A 32 10.54 17.93 -10.98
C ALA A 32 10.21 18.67 -9.65
N LEU A 33 11.23 19.04 -8.87
CA LEU A 33 11.10 19.75 -7.59
C LEU A 33 11.31 21.25 -7.77
N SER A 34 10.66 22.07 -6.95
CA SER A 34 10.98 23.49 -6.87
C SER A 34 12.34 23.74 -6.20
N ASP A 35 12.88 24.95 -6.39
CA ASP A 35 14.07 25.40 -5.66
C ASP A 35 13.84 25.46 -4.15
N ALA A 36 12.61 25.78 -3.71
CA ALA A 36 12.23 25.81 -2.30
C ALA A 36 12.28 24.41 -1.68
N ALA A 37 11.71 23.41 -2.36
CA ALA A 37 11.75 22.01 -1.95
C ALA A 37 13.19 21.50 -1.87
N ILE A 38 14.02 21.78 -2.87
CA ILE A 38 15.43 21.40 -2.89
C ILE A 38 16.18 22.04 -1.71
N LYS A 39 15.96 23.34 -1.46
CA LYS A 39 16.56 24.08 -0.34
C LYS A 39 16.10 23.55 1.03
N ALA A 40 14.86 23.07 1.13
CA ALA A 40 14.33 22.41 2.33
C ALA A 40 14.86 20.97 2.51
N GLY A 41 15.68 20.48 1.58
CA GLY A 41 16.36 19.19 1.64
C GLY A 41 15.53 18.03 1.08
N TYR A 42 14.47 18.31 0.32
CA TYR A 42 13.76 17.27 -0.42
C TYR A 42 14.60 16.74 -1.56
N THR A 43 14.45 15.45 -1.81
CA THR A 43 15.19 14.71 -2.84
C THR A 43 14.22 14.01 -3.78
N ALA A 44 14.73 13.62 -4.93
CA ALA A 44 14.00 12.85 -5.92
C ALA A 44 14.97 11.85 -6.55
N GLN A 45 14.51 10.61 -6.69
CA GLN A 45 15.22 9.52 -7.34
C GLN A 45 14.19 8.65 -8.04
N ASN A 46 14.60 8.02 -9.14
CA ASN A 46 13.73 7.12 -9.87
C ASN A 46 13.38 5.91 -9.01
N TRP A 47 12.14 5.44 -9.12
CA TRP A 47 11.66 4.27 -8.41
C TRP A 47 10.85 3.41 -9.36
N ILE A 48 10.98 2.10 -9.28
CA ILE A 48 10.45 1.19 -10.31
C ILE A 48 9.03 0.71 -10.05
N GLY A 49 8.49 0.93 -8.84
CA GLY A 49 7.23 0.31 -8.43
C GLY A 49 7.43 -0.71 -7.32
N ALA A 50 6.32 -1.29 -6.89
CA ALA A 50 6.31 -2.58 -6.23
C ALA A 50 6.26 -3.66 -7.32
N THR A 51 7.33 -4.44 -7.45
CA THR A 51 7.43 -5.60 -8.33
C THR A 51 7.66 -6.85 -7.48
N ASP A 52 7.37 -8.03 -8.02
CA ASP A 52 7.47 -9.29 -7.27
C ASP A 52 8.86 -9.60 -6.71
N THR A 53 9.91 -9.04 -7.33
CA THR A 53 11.30 -9.26 -6.91
C THR A 53 11.79 -8.22 -5.91
N ASN A 54 10.96 -7.22 -5.55
CA ASN A 54 11.30 -6.30 -4.48
C ASN A 54 11.28 -7.04 -3.14
N THR A 55 12.43 -7.04 -2.48
CA THR A 55 12.60 -7.63 -1.15
C THR A 55 13.18 -6.61 -0.20
N GLY A 56 13.05 -6.88 1.10
CA GLY A 56 13.49 -5.95 2.12
C GLY A 56 13.45 -6.52 3.52
N ASN A 57 14.30 -5.99 4.39
CA ASN A 57 14.39 -6.44 5.79
C ASN A 57 13.43 -5.63 6.65
N ILE A 58 12.27 -6.21 6.94
CA ILE A 58 11.22 -5.61 7.79
C ILE A 58 11.42 -5.88 9.29
N GLY A 59 12.64 -6.25 9.72
CA GLY A 59 12.97 -6.49 11.12
C GLY A 59 12.63 -7.89 11.63
N LEU A 60 12.29 -8.82 10.74
CA LEU A 60 12.13 -10.24 11.11
C LEU A 60 13.52 -10.88 11.33
N PRO A 61 13.64 -11.83 12.28
CA PRO A 61 14.88 -12.58 12.44
C PRO A 61 15.16 -13.42 11.18
N THR A 62 16.45 -13.56 10.85
CA THR A 62 16.90 -14.35 9.69
C THR A 62 16.81 -15.85 9.90
N VAL A 63 16.57 -16.29 11.14
CA VAL A 63 16.45 -17.69 11.53
C VAL A 63 15.26 -17.83 12.47
N ILE A 64 14.38 -18.78 12.16
CA ILE A 64 13.28 -19.22 13.01
C ILE A 64 13.43 -20.71 13.31
N SER A 65 12.90 -21.16 14.44
CA SER A 65 12.85 -22.59 14.79
C SER A 65 11.45 -23.14 14.53
N VAL A 66 11.38 -24.23 13.77
CA VAL A 66 10.13 -24.91 13.43
C VAL A 66 10.19 -26.35 13.92
N SER A 67 9.12 -26.79 14.58
CA SER A 67 8.92 -28.14 15.08
C SER A 67 7.64 -28.72 14.49
N ASN A 68 7.63 -30.03 14.28
CA ASN A 68 6.43 -30.79 13.92
C ASN A 68 5.68 -31.35 15.15
N SER A 69 6.08 -30.94 16.36
CA SER A 69 5.43 -31.38 17.60
C SER A 69 4.26 -30.47 17.96
N GLU A 70 3.04 -30.99 17.80
CA GLU A 70 1.80 -30.33 18.22
C GLU A 70 1.71 -30.06 19.73
N THR A 71 2.60 -30.67 20.54
CA THR A 71 2.65 -30.44 21.99
C THR A 71 3.60 -29.34 22.40
N PHE A 72 4.69 -29.14 21.65
CA PHE A 72 5.72 -28.14 21.95
C PHE A 72 5.46 -26.83 21.22
N GLN A 73 5.01 -26.91 19.97
CA GLN A 73 4.76 -25.78 19.08
C GLN A 73 3.43 -26.01 18.36
N PRO A 74 2.30 -25.95 19.10
CA PRO A 74 0.98 -26.09 18.50
C PRO A 74 0.73 -24.99 17.47
N SER A 75 -0.24 -25.22 16.59
CA SER A 75 -0.65 -24.18 15.64
C SER A 75 -1.05 -22.87 16.34
N GLY A 76 -0.72 -21.76 15.69
CA GLY A 76 -0.87 -20.41 16.22
C GLY A 76 0.28 -19.94 17.11
N THR A 77 1.29 -20.78 17.37
CA THR A 77 2.51 -20.36 18.09
C THR A 77 3.22 -19.24 17.32
N LEU A 78 3.51 -18.12 18.01
CA LEU A 78 4.30 -17.04 17.43
C LEU A 78 5.75 -17.48 17.25
N LEU A 79 6.20 -17.59 16.00
CA LEU A 79 7.57 -18.01 15.67
C LEU A 79 8.57 -16.86 15.76
N ALA A 80 8.13 -15.68 15.33
CA ALA A 80 8.91 -14.47 15.27
C ALA A 80 8.00 -13.26 15.10
N SER A 81 8.51 -12.07 15.44
CA SER A 81 7.85 -10.81 15.14
C SER A 81 8.89 -9.72 14.89
N GLY A 82 8.49 -8.70 14.14
CA GLY A 82 9.33 -7.55 13.81
C GLY A 82 8.44 -6.38 13.42
N ILE A 83 9.00 -5.17 13.49
CA ILE A 83 8.36 -3.94 13.02
C ILE A 83 9.29 -3.32 12.00
N GLY A 84 8.77 -3.09 10.80
CA GLY A 84 9.51 -2.47 9.70
C GLY A 84 8.78 -1.24 9.18
N ASN A 85 9.55 -0.26 8.71
CA ASN A 85 9.02 0.85 7.93
C ASN A 85 9.19 0.52 6.44
N PHE A 86 8.10 0.28 5.72
CA PHE A 86 8.14 -0.10 4.30
C PHE A 86 8.98 0.85 3.45
N LEU A 87 8.98 2.17 3.76
CA LEU A 87 9.71 3.15 2.98
C LEU A 87 11.23 2.94 3.04
N THR A 88 11.75 2.51 4.19
CA THR A 88 13.18 2.29 4.39
C THR A 88 13.57 0.81 4.33
N ALA A 89 12.62 -0.08 4.56
CA ALA A 89 12.88 -1.50 4.74
C ALA A 89 12.61 -2.33 3.48
N ALA A 90 11.65 -1.94 2.64
CA ALA A 90 11.00 -2.85 1.67
C ALA A 90 11.41 -2.64 0.20
N THR A 91 12.53 -1.95 -0.04
CA THR A 91 13.06 -1.72 -1.37
C THR A 91 14.52 -2.15 -1.45
N GLY A 92 14.94 -2.68 -2.60
CA GLY A 92 16.37 -2.94 -2.87
C GLY A 92 17.24 -1.68 -2.77
N THR A 93 16.63 -0.50 -2.74
CA THR A 93 17.24 0.78 -2.38
C THR A 93 16.27 1.57 -1.50
N PRO A 94 16.56 1.71 -0.19
CA PRO A 94 15.71 2.45 0.76
C PRO A 94 15.37 3.87 0.29
N TYR A 95 14.12 4.30 0.49
CA TYR A 95 13.77 5.71 0.29
C TYR A 95 14.35 6.57 1.41
N SER A 96 14.85 7.75 1.08
CA SER A 96 15.16 8.75 2.12
C SER A 96 13.86 9.32 2.69
N SER A 97 13.88 9.77 3.95
CA SER A 97 12.71 10.35 4.61
C SER A 97 12.18 11.64 3.95
N LYS A 98 12.98 12.26 3.07
CA LYS A 98 12.59 13.44 2.28
C LYS A 98 12.57 13.17 0.78
N GLN A 99 12.47 11.91 0.35
CA GLN A 99 12.31 11.60 -1.06
C GLN A 99 10.85 11.81 -1.49
N VAL A 100 10.65 12.67 -2.48
CA VAL A 100 9.34 12.91 -3.09
C VAL A 100 9.10 11.86 -4.15
N LEU A 101 8.02 11.07 -4.00
CA LEU A 101 7.63 10.03 -4.96
C LEU A 101 6.65 10.55 -6.02
N TYR A 102 5.78 11.47 -5.59
CA TYR A 102 4.73 12.07 -6.40
C TYR A 102 4.59 13.56 -6.08
N ARG A 103 4.23 14.35 -7.10
CA ARG A 103 3.81 15.75 -6.97
C ARG A 103 2.40 15.88 -7.52
N CYS A 104 1.50 16.44 -6.74
CA CYS A 104 0.08 16.53 -7.07
C CYS A 104 -0.41 17.98 -6.99
N ASP A 105 -1.57 18.25 -7.57
CA ASP A 105 -2.27 19.51 -7.34
C ASP A 105 -2.65 19.66 -5.85
N SER A 106 -2.55 20.87 -5.32
CA SER A 106 -2.98 21.20 -3.96
C SER A 106 -4.45 20.82 -3.68
N ALA A 107 -5.31 20.86 -4.70
CA ALA A 107 -6.72 20.47 -4.60
C ALA A 107 -6.92 18.96 -4.36
N ASP A 108 -5.87 18.15 -4.54
CA ASP A 108 -5.87 16.71 -4.27
C ASP A 108 -5.33 16.36 -2.88
N ALA A 109 -4.92 17.35 -2.09
CA ALA A 109 -4.59 17.15 -0.69
C ALA A 109 -5.76 16.48 0.04
N GLY A 110 -5.48 15.40 0.76
CA GLY A 110 -6.50 14.58 1.42
C GLY A 110 -7.34 13.73 0.46
N LYS A 111 -7.00 13.60 -0.82
CA LYS A 111 -7.63 12.63 -1.75
C LYS A 111 -6.67 11.55 -2.21
N LEU A 112 -5.46 11.52 -1.64
CA LEU A 112 -4.43 10.54 -1.95
C LEU A 112 -4.49 9.39 -0.96
N TYR A 113 -4.26 8.19 -1.47
CA TYR A 113 -4.34 6.95 -0.71
C TYR A 113 -3.07 6.12 -0.92
N GLU A 114 -2.61 5.46 0.15
CA GLU A 114 -1.67 4.36 0.05
C GLU A 114 -2.46 3.06 -0.08
N MET A 115 -2.15 2.31 -1.14
CA MET A 115 -2.71 0.97 -1.36
C MET A 115 -1.76 -0.08 -0.77
N TYR A 116 -2.32 -1.08 -0.09
CA TYR A 116 -1.54 -2.18 0.47
C TYR A 116 -2.28 -3.52 0.37
N SER A 117 -1.52 -4.58 0.13
CA SER A 117 -2.00 -5.97 0.07
C SER A 117 -0.85 -6.95 0.33
N THR A 118 -1.16 -8.23 0.50
CA THR A 118 -0.19 -9.30 0.28
C THR A 118 0.04 -9.52 -1.23
N ASN A 119 1.01 -10.36 -1.61
CA ASN A 119 1.14 -10.79 -3.00
C ASN A 119 0.09 -11.88 -3.30
N GLY A 120 -1.15 -11.45 -3.52
CA GLY A 120 -2.36 -12.27 -3.43
C GLY A 120 -2.54 -13.35 -4.50
N ASP A 121 -1.71 -13.37 -5.54
CA ASP A 121 -1.64 -14.40 -6.59
C ASP A 121 -0.43 -15.35 -6.41
N SER A 122 0.50 -15.02 -5.50
CA SER A 122 1.65 -15.87 -5.20
C SER A 122 1.31 -16.94 -4.16
N ALA A 123 1.47 -18.20 -4.58
CA ALA A 123 1.40 -19.37 -3.70
C ALA A 123 2.42 -19.33 -2.54
N PHE A 124 3.45 -18.50 -2.66
CA PHE A 124 4.53 -18.37 -1.69
C PHE A 124 4.38 -17.16 -0.77
N ALA A 125 3.52 -16.19 -1.10
CA ALA A 125 3.53 -14.89 -0.43
C ALA A 125 2.16 -14.20 -0.36
N GLY A 126 1.12 -14.93 0.02
CA GLY A 126 -0.18 -14.30 0.34
C GLY A 126 -1.41 -14.82 -0.38
N ALA A 127 -1.32 -15.86 -1.21
CA ALA A 127 -2.49 -16.42 -1.88
C ALA A 127 -3.38 -17.28 -0.95
N PHE A 128 -2.77 -18.05 -0.04
CA PHE A 128 -3.47 -19.07 0.75
C PHE A 128 -3.70 -18.61 2.19
N PHE A 129 -4.94 -18.27 2.52
CA PHE A 129 -5.35 -17.93 3.88
C PHE A 129 -5.33 -19.16 4.80
N THR A 130 -5.04 -18.95 6.09
CA THR A 130 -5.24 -19.97 7.14
C THR A 130 -6.29 -19.51 8.17
N PRO A 131 -7.26 -20.35 8.54
CA PRO A 131 -8.23 -20.03 9.59
C PRO A 131 -7.62 -20.12 11.00
N GLU A 132 -6.42 -20.69 11.15
CA GLU A 132 -5.79 -20.96 12.44
C GLU A 132 -5.21 -19.69 13.09
N VAL A 133 -4.86 -18.70 12.26
CA VAL A 133 -4.44 -17.37 12.71
C VAL A 133 -5.14 -16.32 11.84
N GLU A 134 -6.01 -15.52 12.46
CA GLU A 134 -6.77 -14.48 11.77
C GLU A 134 -5.85 -13.55 10.96
N GLY A 135 -6.17 -13.32 9.69
CA GLY A 135 -5.39 -12.43 8.80
C GLY A 135 -4.04 -12.98 8.37
N ALA A 136 -3.72 -14.24 8.68
CA ALA A 136 -2.49 -14.87 8.24
C ALA A 136 -2.65 -15.63 6.93
N TYR A 137 -1.55 -15.70 6.18
CA TYR A 137 -1.44 -16.44 4.93
C TYR A 137 -0.24 -17.38 5.01
N TYR A 138 -0.37 -18.57 4.46
CA TYR A 138 0.75 -19.51 4.37
C TYR A 138 1.89 -18.92 3.54
N ASP A 139 3.11 -19.14 4.03
CA ASP A 139 4.36 -18.84 3.35
C ASP A 139 4.85 -20.08 2.60
N VAL A 140 6.04 -20.01 1.98
CA VAL A 140 6.69 -21.13 1.29
C VAL A 140 7.03 -22.29 2.23
N GLU A 141 7.33 -22.00 3.50
CA GLU A 141 7.65 -23.03 4.49
C GLU A 141 6.39 -23.73 4.99
N ARG A 142 6.45 -25.07 5.09
CA ARG A 142 5.27 -25.87 5.40
C ARG A 142 4.72 -25.52 6.78
N ASN A 143 3.40 -25.30 6.84
CA ASN A 143 2.68 -24.95 8.07
C ASN A 143 3.19 -23.67 8.77
N VAL A 144 3.92 -22.82 8.04
CA VAL A 144 4.30 -21.49 8.50
C VAL A 144 3.40 -20.48 7.82
N ALA A 145 2.81 -19.58 8.60
CA ALA A 145 1.99 -18.51 8.10
C ALA A 145 2.53 -17.15 8.58
N VAL A 146 2.41 -16.16 7.70
CA VAL A 146 2.82 -14.78 7.95
C VAL A 146 1.57 -13.90 8.00
N ARG A 147 1.56 -12.97 8.95
CA ARG A 147 0.57 -11.91 9.05
C ARG A 147 1.27 -10.57 9.19
N MET A 148 0.79 -9.59 8.44
CA MET A 148 1.26 -8.20 8.54
C MET A 148 0.12 -7.31 9.00
N THR A 149 0.43 -6.30 9.82
CA THR A 149 -0.53 -5.31 10.32
C THR A 149 -0.07 -3.93 9.87
N ASN A 150 -0.96 -3.16 9.26
CA ASN A 150 -0.68 -1.74 8.99
C ASN A 150 -0.85 -0.97 10.30
N LEU A 151 0.26 -0.52 10.88
CA LEU A 151 0.23 0.16 12.18
C LEU A 151 -0.50 1.51 12.16
N SER A 152 -0.71 2.11 10.99
CA SER A 152 -1.48 3.36 10.86
C SER A 152 -2.98 3.14 10.94
N THR A 153 -3.47 1.98 10.47
CA THR A 153 -4.92 1.66 10.45
C THR A 153 -5.32 0.63 11.49
N GLY A 154 -4.36 -0.15 12.01
CA GLY A 154 -4.62 -1.32 12.87
C GLY A 154 -5.10 -2.55 12.10
N GLU A 155 -5.27 -2.47 10.77
CA GLU A 155 -5.80 -3.57 9.99
C GLU A 155 -4.72 -4.57 9.55
N TYR A 156 -5.11 -5.84 9.46
CA TYR A 156 -4.29 -6.84 8.78
C TYR A 156 -4.27 -6.61 7.27
N TYR A 157 -3.11 -6.91 6.68
CA TYR A 157 -2.97 -7.03 5.23
C TYR A 157 -3.84 -8.18 4.72
N SER A 158 -4.33 -8.05 3.50
CA SER A 158 -5.12 -9.09 2.86
C SER A 158 -4.67 -9.32 1.42
N ARG A 159 -5.08 -10.44 0.83
CA ARG A 159 -4.87 -10.71 -0.60
C ARG A 159 -5.63 -9.75 -1.52
N PHE A 160 -6.59 -9.02 -0.98
CA PHE A 160 -7.30 -7.96 -1.68
C PHE A 160 -6.68 -6.62 -1.32
N TRP A 161 -6.66 -5.71 -2.30
CA TRP A 161 -6.21 -4.34 -2.09
C TRP A 161 -7.04 -3.66 -1.02
N LYS A 162 -6.33 -3.07 -0.05
CA LYS A 162 -6.86 -2.15 0.94
C LYS A 162 -6.23 -0.79 0.71
N GLU A 163 -6.88 0.24 1.22
CA GLU A 163 -6.43 1.61 1.09
C GLU A 163 -6.43 2.32 2.45
N ARG A 164 -5.45 3.21 2.66
CA ARG A 164 -5.51 4.20 3.72
C ARG A 164 -5.30 5.59 3.15
N GLN A 165 -6.07 6.55 3.64
CA GLN A 165 -5.91 7.94 3.24
C GLN A 165 -4.58 8.50 3.77
N LEU A 166 -3.85 9.21 2.92
CA LEU A 166 -2.65 9.94 3.31
C LEU A 166 -3.04 11.22 4.06
N THR A 167 -2.43 11.43 5.23
CA THR A 167 -2.66 12.62 6.07
C THR A 167 -1.59 13.67 5.83
N ALA A 168 -1.71 14.83 6.48
CA ALA A 168 -0.73 15.92 6.39
C ALA A 168 0.71 15.50 6.75
N ASP A 169 0.88 14.45 7.56
CA ASP A 169 2.21 13.91 7.90
C ASP A 169 2.89 13.19 6.71
N SER A 170 2.14 12.90 5.65
CA SER A 170 2.61 12.15 4.47
C SER A 170 3.01 13.02 3.29
N TRP A 171 2.80 14.34 3.37
CA TRP A 171 3.10 15.27 2.28
C TRP A 171 3.58 16.63 2.80
N PHE A 172 4.16 17.42 1.91
CA PHE A 172 4.48 18.82 2.18
C PHE A 172 3.90 19.68 1.07
N GLN A 173 3.59 20.92 1.38
CA GLN A 173 3.18 21.88 0.36
C GLN A 173 4.43 22.51 -0.25
N ASP A 174 4.55 22.38 -1.57
CA ASP A 174 5.55 23.10 -2.35
C ASP A 174 5.01 24.50 -2.62
N ASP A 175 5.84 25.54 -2.38
CA ASP A 175 5.47 26.95 -2.54
C ASP A 175 5.46 27.39 -4.03
#